data_AF-A0A7S2G4X8-F1
#
_entry.id   AF-A0A7S2G4X8-F1
#
_cell.length_a   1.000
_cell.length_b   1.000
_cell.length_c   1.000
_cell.angle_alpha   90.00
_cell.angle_beta   90.00
_cell.angle_gamma   90.00
#
_symmetry.space_group_name_H-M   'P 1'
#
loop_
_entity.id
_entity.type
_entity.pdbx_description
1 polymer ?
#
loop_
_entity_poly.entity_id
_entity_poly.type
_entity_poly.pdbx_seq_one_letter_code
_entity_poly.pdbx_strand_id
1 'polypeptide(L)'
;LHRNPSERLGANGAQEIQHHPFFAATDWEALLARRLVPPFNPCRNQDVKGANNFEAEFTNLPMFSMDNEKQAFNRQDRIMSDTFRNFTYEDQSALAAMDAASEEGKFG
;
A
#
# COMPACT_ATOMS: atom_id res chain seq x y z
N LEU A 1 11.27 21.10 -14.82
CA LEU A 1 12.02 19.99 -14.23
C LEU A 1 13.49 20.14 -14.61
N HIS A 2 14.41 20.23 -13.64
CA HIS A 2 15.84 20.30 -13.91
C HIS A 2 16.36 18.94 -14.43
N ARG A 3 17.12 18.99 -15.53
CA ARG A 3 17.67 17.78 -16.19
C ARG A 3 18.81 17.18 -15.37
N ASN A 4 19.69 18.02 -14.82
CA ASN A 4 20.75 17.58 -13.91
C ASN A 4 20.12 17.08 -12.59
N PRO A 5 20.31 15.81 -12.18
CA PRO A 5 19.74 15.28 -10.94
C PRO A 5 20.19 16.04 -9.69
N SER A 6 21.44 16.50 -9.65
CA SER A 6 22.02 17.21 -8.49
C SER A 6 21.45 18.61 -8.28
N GLU A 7 20.80 19.19 -9.29
CA GLU A 7 20.16 20.51 -9.23
C GLU A 7 18.63 20.41 -9.12
N ARG A 8 18.08 19.20 -9.10
CA ARG A 8 16.63 19.01 -9.00
C ARG A 8 16.17 19.39 -7.60
N LEU A 9 15.05 20.12 -7.51
CA LEU A 9 14.41 20.42 -6.24
C LEU A 9 14.25 19.15 -5.39
N GLY A 10 14.77 19.16 -4.17
CA GLY A 10 14.79 18.01 -3.27
C GLY A 10 16.07 17.18 -3.32
N ALA A 11 17.04 17.52 -4.19
CA ALA A 11 18.31 16.83 -4.25
C ALA A 11 19.11 16.94 -2.93
N ASN A 12 18.98 18.06 -2.20
CA ASN A 12 19.60 18.23 -0.88
C ASN A 12 18.64 17.90 0.28
N GLY A 13 17.52 17.22 -0.01
CA GLY A 13 16.59 16.71 0.99
C GLY A 13 15.19 17.34 0.94
N ALA A 14 14.28 16.74 1.71
CA ALA A 14 12.86 17.11 1.71
C ALA A 14 12.58 18.56 2.14
N GLN A 15 13.47 19.17 2.92
CA GLN A 15 13.32 20.56 3.40
C GLN A 15 13.28 21.57 2.25
N GLU A 16 13.99 21.32 1.13
CA GLU A 16 13.91 22.19 -0.05
C GLU A 16 12.50 22.21 -0.65
N ILE A 17 11.82 21.05 -0.66
CA ILE A 17 10.46 20.93 -1.15
C ILE A 17 9.48 21.57 -0.16
N GLN A 18 9.64 21.31 1.14
CA GLN A 18 8.75 21.83 2.18
C GLN A 18 8.73 23.35 2.26
N HIS A 19 9.88 24.00 2.03
CA HIS A 19 10.02 25.46 2.06
C HIS A 19 9.83 26.14 0.70
N HIS A 20 9.59 25.41 -0.38
CA HIS A 20 9.39 26.01 -1.69
C HIS A 20 8.09 26.83 -1.72
N PRO A 21 8.06 28.03 -2.34
CA PRO A 21 6.88 28.93 -2.31
C PRO A 21 5.57 28.28 -2.78
N PHE A 22 5.64 27.35 -3.72
CA PHE A 22 4.47 26.58 -4.19
C PHE A 22 3.75 25.84 -3.03
N PHE A 23 4.49 25.36 -2.03
CA PHE A 23 3.95 24.60 -0.89
C PHE A 23 3.81 25.46 0.38
N ALA A 24 3.92 26.79 0.28
CA ALA A 24 3.88 27.68 1.46
C ALA A 24 2.57 27.56 2.28
N ALA A 25 1.47 27.15 1.65
CA ALA A 25 0.17 26.93 2.30
C ALA A 25 -0.01 25.50 2.86
N THR A 26 0.97 24.61 2.66
CA THR A 26 0.87 23.21 3.09
C THR A 26 1.21 23.07 4.56
N ASP A 27 0.25 22.67 5.37
CA ASP A 27 0.50 22.15 6.72
C ASP A 27 0.97 20.68 6.61
N TRP A 28 2.28 20.49 6.72
CA TRP A 28 2.92 19.17 6.58
C TRP A 28 2.57 18.22 7.72
N GLU A 29 2.32 18.72 8.93
CA GLU A 29 1.95 17.89 10.08
C GLU A 29 0.50 17.42 9.95
N ALA A 30 -0.42 18.31 9.61
CA ALA A 30 -1.81 17.95 9.34
C ALA A 30 -1.94 17.03 8.12
N LEU A 31 -1.13 17.22 7.07
CA LEU A 31 -1.08 16.34 5.91
C LEU A 31 -0.64 14.93 6.32
N LEU A 32 0.46 14.81 7.07
CA LEU A 32 0.98 13.53 7.55
C LEU A 32 -0.03 12.80 8.45
N ALA A 33 -0.70 13.55 9.32
CA ALA A 33 -1.76 13.05 10.20
C ALA A 33 -3.10 12.78 9.47
N ARG A 34 -3.17 12.92 8.15
CA ARG A 34 -4.39 12.76 7.32
C ARG A 34 -5.57 13.62 7.78
N ARG A 35 -5.29 14.81 8.36
CA ARG A 35 -6.31 15.76 8.83
C ARG A 35 -6.77 16.75 7.76
N LEU A 36 -6.01 16.89 6.67
CA LEU A 36 -6.41 17.71 5.53
C LEU A 36 -7.48 17.00 4.70
N VAL A 37 -8.54 17.72 4.34
CA VAL A 37 -9.58 17.19 3.46
C VAL A 37 -9.00 17.05 2.04
N PRO A 38 -9.04 15.85 1.43
CA PRO A 38 -8.56 15.69 0.06
C PRO A 38 -9.45 16.48 -0.90
N PRO A 39 -8.88 17.13 -1.93
CA PRO A 39 -9.64 17.94 -2.88
C PRO A 39 -10.57 17.10 -3.76
N PHE A 40 -10.36 15.79 -3.82
CA PHE A 40 -11.15 14.84 -4.60
C PHE A 40 -11.40 13.58 -3.79
N ASN A 41 -12.64 13.09 -3.82
CA ASN A 41 -13.03 11.81 -3.23
C ASN A 41 -13.55 10.89 -4.36
N PRO A 42 -12.72 9.94 -4.85
CA PRO A 42 -13.08 9.08 -5.99
C PRO A 42 -14.32 8.20 -5.72
N CYS A 43 -14.53 7.79 -4.47
CA CYS A 43 -15.56 6.81 -4.12
C CYS A 43 -16.81 7.44 -3.49
N ARG A 44 -16.98 8.78 -3.55
CA ARG A 44 -18.05 9.49 -2.81
C ARG A 44 -19.46 8.89 -3.00
N ASN A 45 -19.75 8.36 -4.19
CA ASN A 45 -21.05 7.78 -4.54
C ASN A 45 -20.94 6.33 -5.02
N GLN A 46 -19.86 5.63 -4.66
CA GLN A 46 -19.59 4.27 -5.10
C GLN A 46 -19.54 3.33 -3.91
N ASP A 47 -19.74 2.03 -4.16
CA ASP A 47 -19.41 1.01 -3.18
C ASP A 47 -17.90 1.05 -2.91
N VAL A 48 -17.54 1.22 -1.63
CA VAL A 48 -16.15 1.27 -1.17
C VAL A 48 -15.44 -0.07 -1.39
N LYS A 49 -16.19 -1.17 -1.48
CA LYS A 49 -15.68 -2.51 -1.82
C LYS A 49 -15.67 -2.79 -3.32
N GLY A 50 -16.20 -1.89 -4.13
CA GLY A 50 -16.28 -2.03 -5.58
C GLY A 50 -14.93 -1.82 -6.27
N ALA A 51 -14.76 -2.42 -7.45
CA ALA A 51 -13.55 -2.30 -8.26
C ALA A 51 -13.64 -1.20 -9.33
N ASN A 52 -14.44 -0.16 -9.11
CA ASN A 52 -14.76 0.87 -10.12
C ASN A 52 -13.57 1.72 -10.56
N ASN A 53 -12.48 1.73 -9.79
CA ASN A 53 -11.24 2.42 -10.11
C ASN A 53 -10.25 1.54 -10.91
N PHE A 54 -10.64 0.29 -11.22
CA PHE A 54 -9.86 -0.64 -12.02
C PHE A 54 -10.48 -0.79 -13.40
N GLU A 55 -9.66 -0.99 -14.42
CA GLU A 55 -10.15 -1.25 -15.77
C GLU A 55 -10.85 -2.60 -15.84
N ALA A 56 -11.93 -2.65 -16.63
CA ALA A 56 -12.77 -3.83 -16.74
C ALA A 56 -12.01 -5.07 -17.26
N GLU A 57 -10.94 -4.87 -18.04
CA GLU A 57 -10.11 -5.97 -18.53
C GLU A 57 -9.50 -6.80 -17.38
N PHE A 58 -9.18 -6.17 -16.24
CA PHE A 58 -8.64 -6.86 -15.07
C PHE A 58 -9.73 -7.40 -14.16
N THR A 59 -10.81 -6.64 -13.94
CA THR A 59 -11.91 -7.08 -13.06
C THR A 59 -12.70 -8.24 -13.66
N ASN A 60 -12.61 -8.44 -14.97
CA ASN A 60 -13.21 -9.57 -15.69
C ASN A 60 -12.28 -10.79 -15.81
N LEU A 61 -11.02 -10.69 -15.35
CA LEU A 61 -10.14 -11.85 -15.34
C LEU A 61 -10.65 -12.91 -14.36
N PRO A 62 -10.41 -14.20 -14.65
CA PRO A 62 -10.72 -15.23 -13.69
C PRO A 62 -9.91 -15.06 -12.40
N MET A 63 -10.57 -15.22 -11.24
CA MET A 63 -9.92 -15.06 -9.93
C MET A 63 -9.02 -16.24 -9.53
N PHE A 64 -8.97 -17.32 -10.32
CA PHE A 64 -8.13 -18.48 -10.00
C PHE A 64 -6.69 -18.27 -10.48
N SER A 65 -5.71 -18.72 -9.68
CA SER A 65 -4.32 -18.75 -10.12
C SER A 65 -4.16 -19.71 -11.30
N MET A 66 -3.37 -19.32 -12.31
CA MET A 66 -3.07 -20.15 -13.47
C MET A 66 -2.28 -21.43 -13.13
N ASP A 67 -1.78 -21.55 -11.90
CA ASP A 67 -0.95 -22.68 -11.43
C ASP A 67 -1.69 -24.02 -11.31
N ASN A 68 -3.01 -24.05 -11.53
CA ASN A 68 -3.79 -25.28 -11.46
C ASN A 68 -3.71 -26.15 -12.73
N GLU A 69 -3.15 -25.63 -13.84
CA GLU A 69 -3.01 -26.38 -15.09
C GLU A 69 -1.57 -26.83 -15.37
N LYS A 70 -1.23 -28.00 -14.83
CA LYS A 70 -0.33 -28.99 -15.45
C LYS A 70 1.06 -28.52 -15.88
N GLN A 71 1.73 -27.65 -15.13
CA GLN A 71 3.20 -27.58 -15.13
C GLN A 71 3.73 -27.95 -13.75
N ALA A 72 3.88 -29.25 -13.56
CA ALA A 72 4.66 -29.85 -12.48
C ALA A 72 6.15 -29.53 -12.69
N PHE A 73 6.55 -28.28 -12.43
CA PHE A 73 7.90 -28.05 -11.94
C PHE A 73 7.94 -28.55 -10.50
N ASN A 74 8.92 -29.38 -10.22
CA ASN A 74 9.05 -30.25 -9.06
C ASN A 74 8.74 -29.50 -7.75
N ARG A 75 7.51 -29.67 -7.23
CA ARG A 75 7.04 -28.95 -6.01
C ARG A 75 7.99 -29.14 -4.83
N GLN A 76 8.65 -30.29 -4.78
CA GLN A 76 9.63 -30.64 -3.75
C GLN A 76 10.86 -29.72 -3.77
N ASP A 77 11.37 -29.36 -4.95
CA ASP A 77 12.56 -28.51 -5.10
C ASP A 77 12.28 -27.06 -4.68
N ARG A 78 11.03 -26.58 -4.84
CA ARG A 78 10.60 -25.25 -4.36
C ARG A 78 10.40 -25.20 -2.84
N ILE A 79 9.80 -26.24 -2.25
CA ILE A 79 9.53 -26.30 -0.81
C ILE A 79 10.83 -26.47 -0.01
N MET A 80 11.81 -27.17 -0.56
CA MET A 80 13.13 -27.41 0.08
C MET A 80 14.18 -26.37 -0.29
N SER A 81 13.85 -25.38 -1.12
CA SER A 81 14.80 -24.34 -1.51
C SER A 81 14.96 -23.29 -0.42
N ASP A 82 16.20 -23.00 -0.06
CA ASP A 82 16.53 -21.86 0.82
C ASP A 82 16.35 -20.50 0.13
N THR A 83 16.00 -20.42 -1.17
CA THR A 83 15.81 -19.16 -1.91
C THR A 83 14.79 -18.23 -1.25
N PHE A 84 13.77 -18.79 -0.59
CA PHE A 84 12.71 -18.03 0.08
C PHE A 84 12.72 -18.22 1.60
N ARG A 85 13.83 -18.66 2.17
CA ARG A 85 13.97 -18.76 3.64
C ARG A 85 13.75 -17.39 4.26
N ASN A 86 12.95 -17.31 5.33
CA ASN A 86 12.54 -16.08 6.00
C ASN A 86 11.68 -15.12 5.15
N PHE A 87 11.00 -15.61 4.11
CA PHE A 87 10.04 -14.80 3.35
C PHE A 87 8.74 -14.51 4.11
N THR A 88 8.32 -15.43 4.99
CA THR A 88 7.10 -15.25 5.79
C THR A 88 7.26 -14.06 6.74
N TYR A 89 6.31 -13.14 6.68
CA TYR A 89 6.21 -11.97 7.54
C TYR A 89 4.77 -11.79 8.01
N GLU A 90 4.61 -11.49 9.30
CA GLU A 90 3.35 -11.05 9.89
C GLU A 90 3.57 -9.68 10.50
N ASP A 91 2.64 -8.75 10.24
CA ASP A 91 2.71 -7.42 10.80
C ASP A 91 2.34 -7.46 12.29
N GLN A 92 3.27 -6.95 13.12
CA GLN A 92 3.08 -6.89 14.57
C GLN A 92 1.92 -5.98 14.97
N SER A 93 1.62 -4.95 14.17
CA SER A 93 0.51 -4.04 14.46
C SER A 93 -0.85 -4.71 14.26
N ALA A 94 -0.97 -5.57 13.24
CA ALA A 94 -2.15 -6.39 13.04
C ALA A 94 -2.36 -7.39 14.20
N LEU A 95 -1.30 -8.01 14.70
CA LEU A 95 -1.37 -8.93 15.84
C LEU A 95 -1.86 -8.23 17.11
N ALA A 96 -1.28 -7.06 17.42
CA ALA A 96 -1.69 -6.26 18.57
C ALA A 96 -3.16 -5.79 18.49
N ALA A 97 -3.64 -5.47 17.29
CA ALA A 97 -5.04 -5.10 17.07
C ALA A 97 -6.00 -6.28 17.27
N MET A 98 -5.60 -7.50 16.90
CA MET A 98 -6.39 -8.72 17.12
C MET A 98 -6.46 -9.12 18.60
N ASP A 99 -5.35 -8.96 19.34
CA ASP A 99 -5.32 -9.19 20.78
C ASP A 99 -6.22 -8.20 21.54
N ALA A 100 -6.15 -6.91 21.20
CA ALA A 100 -7.01 -5.88 21.77
C ALA A 100 -8.51 -6.14 21.48
N ALA A 101 -8.85 -6.54 20.25
CA ALA A 101 -10.22 -6.89 19.88
C ALA A 101 -10.75 -8.14 20.61
N SER A 102 -9.86 -9.06 21.02
CA SER A 102 -10.21 -10.26 21.78
C SER A 102 -10.46 -9.97 23.27
N GLU A 103 -9.88 -8.91 23.82
CA GLU A 103 -10.14 -8.47 25.20
C GLU A 103 -11.46 -7.68 25.34
N GLU A 104 -11.85 -6.91 24.33
CA GLU A 104 -13.13 -6.15 24.34
C GLU A 104 -14.38 -7.04 24.25
N GLY A 105 -14.25 -8.28 23.78
CA GLY A 105 -15.35 -9.26 23.73
C GLY A 105 -15.62 -10.01 25.04
N LYS A 106 -14.90 -9.71 26.13
CA LYS A 106 -14.96 -10.48 27.39
C LYS A 106 -15.84 -9.87 28.50
N PHE A 107 -16.46 -8.72 28.24
CA PHE A 107 -17.46 -8.10 29.12
C PHE A 107 -18.81 -8.00 28.40
N GLY A 108 -19.51 -9.12 28.31
CA GLY A 108 -20.90 -9.23 27.84
C GLY A 108 -21.59 -10.39 28.51
#